data_AF-A0A7W1G0M7-F1
#
_entry.id   AF-A0A7W1G0M7-F1
#
_cell.length_a   1.000
_cell.length_b   1.000
_cell.length_c   1.000
_cell.angle_alpha   90.00
_cell.angle_beta   90.00
_cell.angle_gamma   90.00
#
_symmetry.space_group_name_H-M   'P 1'
#
loop_
_entity.id
_entity.type
_entity.pdbx_description
1 polymer ?
#
loop_
_entity_poly.entity_id
_entity_poly.type
_entity_poly.pdbx_seq_one_letter_code
_entity_poly.pdbx_strand_id
1 'polypeptide(L)'
;MIKLNSIKIHYLIRLFVFWLIYFALFRVLFIIYHHAKIPDGQHSETGLSFIYALPLDISTICAATLIPYLLWVLQQFFKRRLIHRLNLAFNLLLIIVVSVLSIANIKMFGEWGTLLNARALNYLLYPQEVLTFISLWSVLLLLTSCALG
;
A
#
# COMPACT_ATOMS: atom_id res chain seq x y z
N MET A 1 31.33 11.69 0.76
CA MET A 1 30.49 12.49 -0.17
C MET A 1 29.47 11.57 -0.82
N ILE A 2 28.21 11.62 -0.35
CA ILE A 2 27.12 10.77 -0.85
C ILE A 2 26.74 11.30 -2.25
N LYS A 3 27.16 10.62 -3.32
CA LYS A 3 26.69 10.95 -4.69
C LYS A 3 25.23 10.49 -4.83
N LEU A 4 24.30 11.38 -4.51
CA LEU A 4 22.88 11.20 -4.81
C LEU A 4 22.68 11.33 -6.32
N ASN A 5 22.49 10.20 -7.00
CA ASN A 5 22.22 10.19 -8.43
C ASN A 5 20.74 10.55 -8.67
N SER A 6 20.44 11.50 -9.56
CA SER A 6 19.07 12.01 -9.79
C SER A 6 18.05 10.90 -10.10
N ILE A 7 18.49 9.87 -10.84
CA ILE A 7 17.71 8.67 -11.20
C ILE A 7 17.19 7.91 -9.96
N LYS A 8 17.96 7.92 -8.87
CA LYS A 8 17.66 7.14 -7.65
C LYS A 8 16.63 7.83 -6.74
N ILE A 9 16.64 9.17 -6.66
CA ILE A 9 15.64 9.94 -5.90
C ILE A 9 14.26 9.80 -6.55
N HIS A 10 14.25 9.80 -7.89
CA HIS A 10 13.03 9.62 -8.67
C HIS A 10 12.32 8.30 -8.36
N TYR A 11 13.06 7.21 -8.09
CA TYR A 11 12.47 5.94 -7.66
C TYR A 11 11.69 6.07 -6.35
N LEU A 12 12.25 6.75 -5.35
CA LEU A 12 11.60 6.92 -4.03
C LEU A 12 10.32 7.75 -4.14
N ILE A 13 10.35 8.83 -4.93
CA ILE A 13 9.17 9.68 -5.16
C ILE A 13 8.07 8.88 -5.86
N ARG A 14 8.42 8.11 -6.90
CA ARG A 14 7.45 7.24 -7.59
C ARG A 14 6.86 6.19 -6.65
N LEU A 15 7.68 5.58 -5.79
CA LEU A 15 7.21 4.59 -4.81
C LEU A 15 6.25 5.23 -3.80
N PHE A 16 6.56 6.45 -3.33
CA PHE A 16 5.69 7.20 -2.43
C PHE A 16 4.34 7.52 -3.07
N VAL A 17 4.35 8.04 -4.30
CA VAL A 17 3.12 8.35 -5.07
C VAL A 17 2.32 7.08 -5.36
N PHE A 18 3.00 5.96 -5.68
CA PHE A 18 2.35 4.67 -5.85
C PHE A 18 1.54 4.27 -4.61
N TRP A 19 2.15 4.32 -3.42
CA TRP A 19 1.45 3.96 -2.19
C TRP A 19 0.28 4.89 -1.88
N LEU A 20 0.40 6.18 -2.17
CA LEU A 20 -0.68 7.15 -1.99
C LEU A 20 -1.88 6.82 -2.89
N ILE A 21 -1.65 6.60 -4.18
CA ILE A 21 -2.69 6.18 -5.14
C ILE A 21 -3.31 4.84 -4.71
N TYR A 22 -2.49 3.92 -4.21
CA TYR A 22 -2.92 2.60 -3.78
C TYR A 22 -3.88 2.65 -2.57
N PHE A 23 -3.54 3.42 -1.53
CA PHE A 23 -4.44 3.63 -0.39
C PHE A 23 -5.71 4.38 -0.79
N ALA A 24 -5.60 5.39 -1.66
CA ALA A 24 -6.76 6.11 -2.18
C ALA A 24 -7.71 5.17 -2.95
N LEU A 25 -7.18 4.26 -3.77
CA LEU A 25 -7.98 3.28 -4.52
C LEU A 25 -8.74 2.35 -3.58
N PHE A 26 -8.10 1.82 -2.55
CA PHE A 26 -8.79 0.98 -1.56
C PHE A 26 -9.87 1.74 -0.79
N ARG A 27 -9.66 3.03 -0.51
CA ARG A 27 -10.68 3.89 0.11
C ARG A 27 -11.88 4.11 -0.82
N VAL A 28 -11.64 4.34 -2.10
CA VAL A 28 -12.71 4.43 -3.12
C VAL A 28 -13.50 3.12 -3.17
N LEU A 29 -12.82 1.96 -3.23
CA LEU A 29 -13.47 0.66 -3.21
C LEU A 29 -14.30 0.45 -1.93
N PHE A 30 -13.77 0.84 -0.77
CA PHE A 30 -14.48 0.75 0.51
C PHE A 30 -15.77 1.58 0.51
N ILE A 31 -15.70 2.82 0.01
CA ILE A 31 -16.85 3.73 -0.09
C ILE A 31 -17.90 3.19 -1.07
N ILE A 32 -17.47 2.73 -2.26
CA ILE A 32 -18.38 2.14 -3.24
C ILE A 32 -19.09 0.91 -2.66
N TYR A 33 -18.36 0.04 -1.96
CA TYR A 33 -18.92 -1.18 -1.39
C TYR A 33 -19.92 -0.89 -0.26
N HIS A 34 -19.71 0.18 0.50
CA HIS A 34 -20.55 0.55 1.64
C HIS A 34 -21.44 1.77 1.39
N HIS A 35 -21.63 2.19 0.13
CA HIS A 35 -22.42 3.38 -0.21
C HIS A 35 -23.84 3.32 0.36
N ALA A 36 -24.44 2.14 0.40
CA ALA A 36 -25.79 1.91 0.95
C ALA A 36 -25.90 2.10 2.48
N LYS A 37 -24.76 2.14 3.20
CA LYS A 37 -24.71 2.42 4.64
C LYS A 37 -24.50 3.92 4.94
N ILE A 38 -24.31 4.76 3.92
CA ILE A 38 -24.09 6.20 4.07
C ILE A 38 -25.47 6.90 4.11
N PRO A 39 -25.80 7.65 5.19
CA PRO A 39 -27.05 8.40 5.26
C PRO A 39 -27.19 9.43 4.13
N ASP A 40 -28.39 9.55 3.56
CA ASP A 40 -28.71 10.53 2.53
C ASP A 40 -28.39 11.96 3.04
N GLY A 41 -27.50 12.66 2.33
CA GLY A 41 -27.04 14.01 2.67
C GLY A 41 -25.60 14.12 3.18
N GLN A 42 -24.93 13.01 3.53
CA GLN A 42 -23.53 13.00 4.00
C GLN A 42 -22.49 12.68 2.91
N HIS A 43 -22.89 12.70 1.63
CA HIS A 43 -21.96 12.44 0.53
C HIS A 43 -20.82 13.48 0.42
N SER A 44 -21.04 14.72 0.87
CA SER A 44 -19.98 15.75 0.96
C SER A 44 -18.95 15.43 2.04
N GLU A 45 -19.38 14.87 3.18
CA GLU A 45 -18.52 14.43 4.27
C GLU A 45 -17.65 13.23 3.87
N THR A 46 -18.13 12.43 2.92
CA THR A 46 -17.36 11.32 2.33
C THR A 46 -16.11 11.83 1.61
N GLY A 47 -16.16 13.00 0.98
CA GLY A 47 -14.99 13.65 0.37
C GLY A 47 -13.98 14.14 1.42
N LEU A 48 -14.47 14.66 2.54
CA LEU A 48 -13.64 15.10 3.66
C LEU A 48 -12.89 13.92 4.31
N SER A 49 -13.47 12.72 4.30
CA SER A 49 -12.80 11.49 4.77
C SER A 49 -11.44 11.26 4.09
N PHE A 50 -11.31 11.61 2.80
CA PHE A 50 -10.02 11.49 2.11
C PHE A 50 -8.98 12.44 2.70
N ILE A 51 -9.36 13.69 3.00
CA ILE A 51 -8.46 14.71 3.54
C ILE A 51 -8.05 14.34 4.97
N TYR A 52 -9.01 13.94 5.81
CA TYR A 52 -8.73 13.58 7.20
C TYR A 52 -7.87 12.32 7.35
N ALA A 53 -7.89 11.44 6.35
CA ALA A 53 -7.10 10.24 6.36
C ALA A 53 -5.72 10.41 5.69
N LEU A 54 -5.47 11.50 4.94
CA LEU A 54 -4.14 11.78 4.37
C LEU A 54 -2.99 11.75 5.40
N PRO A 55 -3.10 12.34 6.60
CA PRO A 55 -2.01 12.31 7.58
C PRO A 55 -1.66 10.87 8.01
N LEU A 56 -2.68 10.02 8.16
CA LEU A 56 -2.52 8.61 8.51
C LEU A 56 -1.89 7.83 7.36
N ASP A 57 -2.35 8.07 6.13
CA ASP A 57 -1.79 7.46 4.93
C ASP A 57 -0.32 7.86 4.77
N ILE A 58 0.01 9.15 4.88
CA ILE A 58 1.38 9.67 4.78
C ILE A 58 2.28 9.05 5.85
N SER A 59 1.83 8.94 7.10
CA SER A 59 2.59 8.29 8.17
C SER A 59 2.89 6.82 7.83
N THR A 60 1.88 6.10 7.34
CA THR A 60 2.00 4.69 6.96
C THR A 60 2.93 4.51 5.75
N ILE A 61 2.83 5.39 4.74
CA ILE A 61 3.70 5.39 3.56
C ILE A 61 5.15 5.67 3.98
N CYS A 62 5.38 6.65 4.85
CA CYS A 62 6.71 6.96 5.37
C CYS A 62 7.30 5.76 6.11
N ALA A 63 6.53 5.10 6.98
CA ALA A 63 6.97 3.89 7.66
C ALA A 63 7.29 2.75 6.68
N ALA A 64 6.45 2.53 5.66
CA ALA A 64 6.63 1.49 4.66
C ALA A 64 7.83 1.75 3.73
N THR A 65 8.06 3.01 3.35
CA THR A 65 9.14 3.43 2.45
C THR A 65 10.49 3.65 3.15
N LEU A 66 10.50 3.75 4.48
CA LEU A 66 11.72 3.84 5.30
C LEU A 66 12.65 2.64 5.06
N ILE A 67 12.10 1.43 4.97
CA ILE A 67 12.89 0.20 4.78
C ILE A 67 13.52 0.13 3.38
N PRO A 68 12.77 0.36 2.28
CA PRO A 68 13.34 0.56 0.95
C PRO A 68 14.41 1.65 0.89
N TYR A 69 14.23 2.75 1.63
CA TYR A 69 15.22 3.82 1.74
C TYR A 69 16.50 3.35 2.44
N LEU A 70 16.38 2.63 3.56
CA LEU A 70 17.53 2.10 4.28
C LEU A 70 18.31 1.07 3.43
N LEU A 71 17.59 0.18 2.75
CA LEU A 71 18.17 -0.76 1.80
C LEU A 71 18.90 -0.03 0.65
N TRP A 72 18.36 1.09 0.18
CA TRP A 72 19.00 1.92 -0.83
C TRP A 72 20.31 2.55 -0.33
N VAL A 73 20.36 3.04 0.92
CA VAL A 73 21.60 3.54 1.53
C VAL A 73 22.64 2.42 1.64
N LEU A 74 22.22 1.22 2.06
CA LEU A 74 23.10 0.05 2.12
C LEU A 74 23.61 -0.37 0.72
N GLN A 75 22.82 -0.17 -0.33
CA GLN A 75 23.22 -0.45 -1.71
C GLN A 75 24.44 0.36 -2.16
N GLN A 76 24.74 1.48 -1.51
CA GLN A 76 25.93 2.28 -1.79
C GLN A 76 27.22 1.62 -1.30
N PHE A 77 27.13 0.73 -0.30
CA PHE A 77 28.28 0.08 0.34
C PHE A 77 28.45 -1.40 -0.05
N PHE A 78 27.37 -2.07 -0.47
CA PHE A 78 27.33 -3.51 -0.73
C PHE A 78 26.95 -3.85 -2.19
N LYS A 79 27.11 -5.13 -2.59
CA LYS A 79 26.86 -5.60 -3.97
C LYS A 79 25.45 -5.25 -4.47
N ARG A 80 25.38 -4.48 -5.56
CA ARG A 80 24.15 -3.90 -6.14
C ARG A 80 23.03 -4.89 -6.46
N ARG A 81 23.35 -6.13 -6.89
CA ARG A 81 22.37 -7.14 -7.34
C ARG A 81 21.57 -7.81 -6.21
N LEU A 82 22.17 -8.02 -5.04
CA LEU A 82 21.51 -8.73 -3.94
C LEU A 82 20.54 -7.80 -3.21
N ILE A 83 20.97 -6.56 -2.95
CA ILE A 83 20.14 -5.54 -2.32
C ILE A 83 18.95 -5.13 -3.20
N HIS A 84 19.15 -5.08 -4.53
CA HIS A 84 18.04 -4.82 -5.44
C HIS A 84 16.96 -5.91 -5.37
N ARG A 85 17.36 -7.19 -5.34
CA ARG A 85 16.43 -8.32 -5.18
C ARG A 85 15.71 -8.30 -3.83
N LEU A 86 16.42 -7.98 -2.74
CA LEU A 86 15.81 -7.84 -1.41
C LEU A 86 14.80 -6.71 -1.37
N ASN A 87 15.11 -5.55 -1.96
CA ASN A 87 14.19 -4.42 -2.02
C ASN A 87 12.92 -4.76 -2.82
N LEU A 88 13.06 -5.46 -3.95
CA LEU A 88 11.92 -5.91 -4.74
C LEU A 88 11.06 -6.93 -3.97
N ALA A 89 11.68 -7.92 -3.34
CA ALA A 89 10.97 -8.91 -2.52
C ALA A 89 10.23 -8.25 -1.35
N PHE A 90 10.85 -7.25 -0.70
CA PHE A 90 10.24 -6.52 0.41
C PHE A 90 9.03 -5.70 -0.03
N ASN A 91 9.14 -4.93 -1.13
CA ASN A 91 7.99 -4.16 -1.64
C ASN A 91 6.86 -5.08 -2.11
N LEU A 92 7.17 -6.22 -2.72
CA LEU A 92 6.18 -7.21 -3.13
C LEU A 92 5.45 -7.80 -1.91
N LEU A 93 6.20 -8.15 -0.86
CA LEU A 93 5.62 -8.60 0.41
C LEU A 93 4.71 -7.53 1.02
N LEU A 94 5.14 -6.27 1.05
CA LEU A 94 4.32 -5.16 1.54
C LEU A 94 3.01 -5.02 0.76
N ILE A 95 3.05 -5.09 -0.58
CA ILE A 95 1.82 -5.02 -1.40
C ILE A 95 0.86 -6.14 -1.02
N ILE A 96 1.37 -7.37 -0.85
CA ILE A 96 0.54 -8.51 -0.43
C ILE A 96 -0.11 -8.21 0.91
N VAL A 97 0.68 -7.83 1.92
CA VAL A 97 0.18 -7.56 3.26
C VAL A 97 -0.88 -6.45 3.25
N VAL A 98 -0.62 -5.34 2.57
CA VAL A 98 -1.56 -4.21 2.51
C VAL A 98 -2.82 -4.56 1.71
N SER A 99 -2.70 -5.33 0.62
CA SER A 99 -3.87 -5.82 -0.14
C SER A 99 -4.80 -6.61 0.77
N VAL A 100 -4.23 -7.57 1.49
CA VAL A 100 -4.97 -8.49 2.35
C VAL A 100 -5.64 -7.72 3.48
N LEU A 101 -4.90 -6.84 4.16
CA LEU A 101 -5.47 -6.00 5.22
C LEU A 101 -6.60 -5.11 4.69
N SER A 102 -6.44 -4.49 3.52
CA SER A 102 -7.45 -3.58 2.98
C SER A 102 -8.74 -4.30 2.59
N ILE A 103 -8.65 -5.49 2.00
CA ILE A 103 -9.81 -6.30 1.63
C ILE A 103 -10.50 -6.87 2.85
N ALA A 104 -9.72 -7.37 3.80
CA ALA A 104 -10.28 -7.83 5.06
C ALA A 104 -11.04 -6.71 5.77
N ASN A 105 -10.53 -5.47 5.71
CA ASN A 105 -11.22 -4.31 6.25
C ASN A 105 -12.56 -4.06 5.52
N ILE A 106 -12.61 -4.18 4.19
CA ILE A 106 -13.86 -4.05 3.41
C ILE A 106 -14.87 -5.15 3.81
N LYS A 107 -14.45 -6.43 3.80
CA LYS A 107 -15.35 -7.55 4.13
C LYS A 107 -15.87 -7.48 5.58
N MET A 108 -14.97 -7.20 6.53
CA MET A 108 -15.28 -7.11 7.96
C MET A 108 -16.24 -5.97 8.28
N PHE A 109 -16.05 -4.80 7.66
CA PHE A 109 -16.97 -3.69 7.86
C PHE A 109 -18.36 -3.99 7.30
N GLY A 110 -18.43 -4.83 6.26
CA GLY A 110 -19.67 -5.37 5.72
C GLY A 110 -20.44 -6.18 6.76
N GLU A 111 -19.79 -7.19 7.34
CA GLU A 111 -20.44 -8.16 8.23
C GLU A 111 -20.59 -7.69 9.67
N TRP A 112 -19.58 -7.01 10.24
CA TRP A 112 -19.52 -6.74 11.68
C TRP A 112 -19.66 -5.25 12.02
N GLY A 113 -19.63 -4.37 11.01
CA GLY A 113 -19.70 -2.92 11.21
C GLY A 113 -18.50 -2.31 11.95
N THR A 114 -17.46 -3.11 12.22
CA THR A 114 -16.24 -2.69 12.90
C THR A 114 -15.04 -2.81 11.97
N LEU A 115 -14.09 -1.88 12.12
CA LEU A 115 -12.76 -1.98 11.50
C LEU A 115 -12.01 -3.22 12.04
N LEU A 116 -11.04 -3.72 11.27
CA LEU A 116 -10.21 -4.90 11.57
C LEU A 116 -9.93 -5.10 13.09
N ASN A 117 -10.47 -6.17 13.66
CA ASN A 117 -10.24 -6.59 15.05
C ASN A 117 -9.47 -7.92 15.09
N ALA A 118 -8.86 -8.32 16.21
CA ALA A 118 -8.03 -9.52 16.32
C ALA A 118 -8.73 -10.83 15.88
N ARG A 119 -10.07 -10.89 15.92
CA ARG A 119 -10.86 -12.02 15.40
C ARG A 119 -10.87 -12.12 13.87
N ALA A 120 -10.71 -10.99 13.18
CA ALA A 120 -10.59 -10.87 11.73
C ALA A 120 -9.37 -11.59 11.16
N LEU A 121 -8.26 -11.51 11.89
CA LEU A 121 -6.98 -12.09 11.51
C LEU A 121 -7.06 -13.62 11.40
N ASN A 122 -7.97 -14.27 12.12
CA ASN A 122 -8.20 -15.70 11.99
C ASN A 122 -8.83 -16.07 10.64
N TYR A 123 -9.59 -15.18 10.01
CA TYR A 123 -10.15 -15.40 8.66
C TYR A 123 -9.13 -15.12 7.55
N LEU A 124 -8.09 -14.31 7.81
CA LEU A 124 -6.95 -14.13 6.88
C LEU A 124 -6.11 -15.40 6.69
N LEU A 125 -6.29 -16.42 7.55
CA LEU A 125 -5.53 -17.68 7.48
C LEU A 125 -5.91 -18.56 6.29
N TYR A 126 -6.88 -18.16 5.45
CA TYR A 126 -7.24 -18.87 4.22
C TYR A 126 -6.48 -18.31 2.99
N PRO A 127 -5.39 -18.96 2.55
CA PRO A 127 -4.46 -18.43 1.54
C PRO A 127 -5.03 -18.40 0.11
N GLN A 128 -6.11 -19.13 -0.17
CA GLN A 128 -6.71 -19.21 -1.51
C GLN A 128 -7.38 -17.90 -1.93
N GLU A 129 -7.98 -17.17 -0.99
CA GLU A 129 -8.53 -15.85 -1.29
C GLU A 129 -7.40 -14.82 -1.47
N VAL A 130 -6.30 -14.92 -0.72
CA VAL A 130 -5.16 -13.98 -0.78
C VAL A 130 -4.53 -13.87 -2.17
N LEU A 131 -4.45 -14.97 -2.91
CA LEU A 131 -3.81 -15.00 -4.23
C LEU A 131 -4.65 -14.36 -5.34
N THR A 132 -5.98 -14.35 -5.25
CA THR A 132 -6.84 -13.65 -6.22
C THR A 132 -6.82 -12.14 -6.02
N PHE A 133 -6.31 -11.67 -4.88
CA PHE A 133 -6.30 -10.27 -4.49
C PHE A 133 -5.02 -9.49 -4.85
N ILE A 134 -3.97 -10.18 -5.28
CA ILE A 134 -2.82 -9.53 -5.90
C ILE A 134 -3.27 -9.04 -7.27
N SER A 135 -3.79 -7.81 -7.33
CA SER A 135 -4.18 -7.19 -8.59
C SER A 135 -2.98 -7.17 -9.53
N LEU A 136 -3.14 -7.74 -10.72
CA LEU A 136 -2.11 -7.78 -11.75
C LEU A 136 -1.54 -6.36 -12.01
N TRP A 137 -2.39 -5.35 -11.88
CA TRP A 137 -2.05 -3.94 -12.00
C TRP A 137 -1.05 -3.46 -10.94
N SER A 138 -1.18 -3.94 -9.70
CA SER A 138 -0.26 -3.57 -8.61
C SER A 138 1.14 -4.12 -8.86
N VAL A 139 1.22 -5.35 -9.37
CA VAL A 139 2.50 -6.00 -9.73
C VAL A 139 3.13 -5.31 -10.95
N LEU A 140 2.34 -5.03 -11.99
CA LEU A 140 2.80 -4.29 -13.18
C LEU A 140 3.32 -2.89 -12.83
N LEU A 141 2.62 -2.16 -11.97
CA LEU A 141 3.04 -0.83 -11.52
C LEU A 141 4.34 -0.88 -10.68
N LEU A 142 4.51 -1.89 -9.81
CA LEU A 142 5.77 -2.09 -9.10
C LEU A 142 6.91 -2.41 -10.07
N LEU A 143 6.70 -3.28 -11.05
CA LEU A 143 7.71 -3.64 -12.05
C LEU A 143 8.13 -2.43 -12.91
N THR A 144 7.19 -1.58 -13.33
CA THR A 144 7.52 -0.35 -14.07
C THR A 144 8.29 0.66 -13.23
N SER A 145 7.98 0.79 -11.93
CA SER A 145 8.77 1.64 -11.02
C SER A 145 10.22 1.15 -10.89
N CYS A 146 10.43 -0.16 -11.01
CA CYS A 146 11.71 -0.83 -10.90
C CYS A 146 12.53 -0.80 -12.20
N ALA A 147 11.88 -0.88 -13.36
CA ALA A 147 12.54 -0.88 -14.68
C ALA A 147 13.15 0.47 -15.07
N LEU A 148 12.76 1.55 -14.39
CA LEU A 148 13.15 2.93 -14.69
C LEU A 148 14.25 3.51 -13.76
N GLY A 149 14.91 2.68 -12.92
CA GLY A 149 15.99 3.08 -11.99
C GLY A 149 17.25 2.23 -12.06
#